data_AF-A0A4U9HTI5-F1
#
_entry.id   AF-A0A4U9HTI5-F1
#
_cell.length_a   1.000
_cell.length_b   1.000
_cell.length_c   1.000
_cell.angle_alpha   90.00
_cell.angle_beta   90.00
_cell.angle_gamma   90.00
#
_symmetry.space_group_name_H-M   'P 1'
#
loop_
_entity.id
_entity.type
_entity.pdbx_description
1 polymer ?
#
loop_
_entity_poly.entity_id
_entity_poly.type
_entity_poly.pdbx_seq_one_letter_code
_entity_poly.pdbx_strand_id
1 'polypeptide(L)'
;MNETQLKAWASQHQLTPTTPVALYGSDSDNQAVKARLNQAGFSQVTLLSDALQTPARLQRLAHFEQLVYPQWLHQLQQGKPVTAAPAGEWKVIEAAWGAPKFYLLEPHPRRRLYRHQ
;
A
#
# COMPACT_ATOMS: atom_id res chain seq x y z
N MET A 1 2.96 -2.86 -14.19
CA MET A 1 3.03 -1.53 -14.82
C MET A 1 3.89 -1.62 -16.08
N ASN A 2 3.35 -1.27 -17.24
CA ASN A 2 4.10 -1.23 -18.50
C ASN A 2 4.82 0.13 -18.69
N GLU A 3 5.58 0.29 -19.77
CA GLU A 3 6.39 1.50 -20.02
C GLU A 3 5.54 2.75 -20.25
N THR A 4 4.43 2.61 -20.97
CA THR A 4 3.49 3.71 -21.22
C THR A 4 2.89 4.22 -19.92
N GLN A 5 2.48 3.31 -19.03
CA GLN A 5 1.98 3.64 -17.70
C GLN A 5 3.04 4.33 -16.85
N LEU A 6 4.29 3.88 -16.91
CA LEU A 6 5.40 4.50 -16.17
C LEU A 6 5.69 5.92 -16.67
N LYS A 7 5.70 6.15 -17.99
CA LYS A 7 5.89 7.50 -18.56
C LYS A 7 4.74 8.43 -18.18
N ALA A 8 3.50 7.95 -18.23
CA ALA A 8 2.33 8.72 -17.81
C ALA A 8 2.40 9.08 -16.32
N TRP A 9 2.76 8.12 -15.46
CA TRP A 9 2.99 8.34 -14.04
C TRP A 9 4.09 9.39 -13.80
N ALA A 10 5.24 9.26 -14.45
CA ALA A 10 6.34 10.23 -14.33
C ALA A 10 5.90 11.66 -14.70
N SER A 11 5.18 11.83 -15.81
CA SER A 11 4.65 13.14 -16.22
C SER A 11 3.63 13.70 -15.23
N GLN A 12 2.75 12.86 -14.66
CA GLN A 12 1.80 13.27 -13.61
C GLN A 12 2.51 13.77 -12.35
N HIS A 13 3.73 13.30 -12.09
CA HIS A 13 4.58 13.72 -10.98
C HIS A 13 5.65 14.74 -11.38
N GLN A 14 5.54 15.33 -12.58
CA GLN A 14 6.49 16.34 -13.10
C GLN A 14 7.96 15.86 -13.11
N LEU A 15 8.17 14.55 -13.29
CA LEU A 15 9.50 13.94 -13.37
C LEU A 15 9.99 13.86 -14.81
N THR A 16 11.26 14.21 -15.03
CA THR A 16 11.94 14.05 -16.32
C THR A 16 13.12 13.09 -16.18
N PRO A 17 13.66 12.54 -17.30
CA PRO A 17 14.83 11.66 -17.26
C PRO A 17 16.09 12.24 -16.60
N THR A 18 16.16 13.56 -16.44
CA THR A 18 17.26 14.27 -15.79
C THR A 18 16.95 14.70 -14.36
N THR A 19 15.72 14.50 -13.87
CA THR A 19 15.37 14.79 -12.47
C THR A 19 16.18 13.89 -11.54
N PRO A 20 16.87 14.45 -10.52
CA PRO A 20 17.47 13.65 -9.47
C PRO A 20 16.37 12.92 -8.67
N VAL A 21 16.44 11.59 -8.61
CA VAL A 21 15.51 10.75 -7.86
C VAL A 21 16.27 9.98 -6.79
N ALA A 22 15.85 10.11 -5.54
CA ALA A 22 16.38 9.34 -4.42
C ALA A 22 15.32 8.33 -3.95
N LEU A 23 15.65 7.04 -3.99
CA LEU A 23 14.77 5.95 -3.61
C LEU A 23 15.00 5.55 -2.15
N TYR A 24 13.93 5.10 -1.49
CA TYR A 24 13.97 4.50 -0.16
C TYR A 24 12.95 3.38 -0.06
N GLY A 25 13.18 2.44 0.86
CA GLY A 25 12.39 1.23 1.00
C GLY A 25 13.29 0.02 1.27
N SER A 26 12.76 -1.19 1.02
CA SER A 26 13.58 -2.40 1.09
C SER A 26 14.61 -2.43 -0.04
N ASP A 27 15.73 -3.12 0.16
CA ASP A 27 16.78 -3.25 -0.85
C ASP A 27 16.26 -3.90 -2.15
N SER A 28 15.41 -4.92 -2.02
CA SER A 28 14.81 -5.60 -3.18
C SER A 28 13.91 -4.67 -3.98
N ASP A 29 13.10 -3.85 -3.32
CA ASP A 29 12.20 -2.91 -3.99
C ASP A 29 13.01 -1.80 -4.67
N ASN A 30 14.00 -1.25 -3.96
CA ASN A 30 14.88 -0.21 -4.49
C ASN A 30 15.62 -0.68 -5.75
N GLN A 31 16.15 -1.91 -5.75
CA GLN A 31 16.82 -2.48 -6.92
C GLN A 31 15.86 -2.63 -8.11
N ALA A 32 14.66 -3.17 -7.87
CA ALA A 32 13.66 -3.37 -8.93
C ALA A 32 13.19 -2.02 -9.53
N VAL A 33 12.90 -1.03 -8.67
CA VAL A 33 12.47 0.30 -9.10
C VAL A 33 13.59 1.02 -9.84
N LYS A 34 14.83 0.99 -9.31
CA LYS A 34 16.00 1.59 -9.97
C LYS A 34 16.22 1.02 -11.37
N ALA A 35 16.17 -0.31 -11.51
CA ALA A 35 16.32 -0.96 -12.81
C ALA A 35 15.26 -0.46 -13.80
N ARG A 36 14.00 -0.33 -13.34
CA ARG A 36 12.90 0.13 -14.19
C ARG A 36 13.00 1.60 -14.58
N LEU A 37 13.42 2.47 -13.67
CA LEU A 37 13.66 3.90 -13.94
C LEU A 37 14.83 4.08 -14.92
N ASN A 38 15.92 3.33 -14.75
CA ASN A 38 17.05 3.36 -15.68
C ASN A 38 16.64 2.94 -17.09
N GLN A 39 15.84 1.87 -17.22
CA GLN A 39 15.28 1.45 -18.52
C GLN A 39 14.38 2.53 -19.15
N ALA A 40 13.70 3.33 -18.33
CA ALA A 40 12.88 4.46 -18.78
C ALA A 40 13.70 5.73 -19.09
N GLY A 41 15.04 5.70 -18.96
CA GLY A 41 15.95 6.78 -19.30
C GLY A 41 16.34 7.69 -18.13
N PHE A 42 15.87 7.44 -16.91
CA PHE A 42 16.30 8.21 -15.74
C PHE A 42 17.77 7.93 -15.45
N SER A 43 18.58 8.97 -15.47
CA SER A 43 20.05 8.85 -15.33
C SER A 43 20.55 9.11 -13.91
N GLN A 44 19.76 9.79 -13.07
CA GLN A 44 20.16 10.24 -11.74
C GLN A 44 19.35 9.56 -10.63
N VAL A 45 19.44 8.23 -10.53
CA VAL A 45 18.72 7.44 -9.52
C VAL A 45 19.66 6.97 -8.41
N THR A 46 19.45 7.51 -7.21
CA THR A 46 20.26 7.28 -6.00
C THR A 46 19.43 6.64 -4.89
N LEU A 47 20.08 6.21 -3.80
CA LEU A 47 19.41 5.75 -2.58
C LEU A 47 19.46 6.87 -1.53
N LEU A 48 18.35 7.09 -0.84
CA LEU A 48 18.27 8.02 0.29
C LEU A 48 18.66 7.28 1.57
N SER A 49 19.90 7.45 2.01
CA SER A 49 20.52 6.68 3.11
C SER A 49 19.96 7.00 4.50
N ASP A 50 19.45 8.22 4.71
CA ASP A 50 18.88 8.70 5.97
C ASP A 50 17.35 8.66 5.99
N ALA A 51 16.74 8.02 4.99
CA ALA A 51 15.28 7.89 4.90
C ALA A 51 14.71 7.26 6.18
N LEU A 52 13.58 7.82 6.64
CA LEU A 52 12.81 7.34 7.81
C LEU A 52 13.50 7.48 9.18
N GLN A 53 14.76 7.93 9.24
CA GLN A 53 15.51 8.05 10.50
C GLN A 53 15.04 9.19 11.42
N THR A 54 14.32 10.18 10.87
CA THR A 54 13.78 11.32 11.64
C THR A 54 12.25 11.29 11.64
N PRO A 55 11.60 10.63 12.62
CA PRO A 55 10.15 10.46 12.64
C PRO A 55 9.36 11.77 12.60
N ALA A 56 9.88 12.83 13.24
CA ALA A 56 9.22 14.14 13.30
C ALA A 56 9.04 14.83 11.94
N ARG A 57 9.79 14.41 10.90
CA ARG A 57 9.70 14.96 9.55
C ARG A 57 8.79 14.15 8.64
N LEU A 58 8.36 12.96 9.08
CA LEU A 58 7.51 12.08 8.28
C LEU A 58 6.11 12.68 8.11
N GLN A 59 5.63 12.63 6.88
CA GLN A 59 4.26 13.00 6.55
C GLN A 59 3.43 11.71 6.47
N ARG A 60 2.20 11.77 6.98
CA ARG A 60 1.23 10.67 6.92
C ARG A 60 -0.17 11.23 6.71
N LEU A 61 -1.07 10.40 6.19
CA LEU A 61 -2.49 10.74 6.20
C LEU A 61 -2.96 10.92 7.64
N ALA A 62 -3.81 11.93 7.88
CA ALA A 62 -4.29 12.29 9.21
C ALA A 62 -4.97 11.12 9.94
N HIS A 63 -5.71 10.28 9.19
CA HIS A 63 -6.42 9.11 9.67
C HIS A 63 -6.05 7.85 8.86
N PHE A 64 -4.75 7.58 8.70
CA PHE A 64 -4.28 6.42 7.92
C PHE A 64 -4.83 5.09 8.43
N GLU A 65 -5.19 5.00 9.71
CA GLU A 65 -5.79 3.83 10.36
C GLU A 65 -7.18 3.45 9.79
N GLN A 66 -7.86 4.36 9.09
CA GLN A 66 -9.14 4.07 8.43
C GLN A 66 -8.97 3.28 7.11
N LEU A 67 -7.75 3.26 6.56
CA LEU A 67 -7.39 2.55 5.34
C LEU A 67 -6.50 1.35 5.67
N VAL A 68 -7.10 0.32 6.25
CA VAL A 68 -6.39 -0.89 6.69
C VAL A 68 -5.88 -1.72 5.51
N TYR A 69 -4.73 -2.38 5.71
CA TYR A 69 -4.13 -3.28 4.72
C TYR A 69 -4.27 -4.77 5.12
N PRO A 70 -4.20 -5.73 4.18
CA PRO A 70 -4.53 -7.14 4.46
C PRO A 70 -3.73 -7.78 5.61
N GLN A 71 -2.42 -7.50 5.68
CA GLN A 71 -1.55 -8.07 6.71
C GLN A 71 -1.92 -7.56 8.12
N TRP A 72 -2.31 -6.29 8.25
CA TRP A 72 -2.82 -5.74 9.51
C TRP A 72 -4.08 -6.48 9.96
N LEU A 73 -5.02 -6.69 9.04
CA LEU A 73 -6.27 -7.37 9.36
C LEU A 73 -6.05 -8.84 9.74
N HIS A 74 -5.13 -9.51 9.06
CA HIS A 74 -4.73 -10.87 9.38
C HIS A 74 -4.08 -10.97 10.77
N GLN A 75 -3.21 -10.03 11.14
CA GLN A 75 -2.63 -9.98 12.49
C GLN A 75 -3.70 -9.73 13.56
N LEU A 76 -4.64 -8.82 13.31
CA LEU A 76 -5.78 -8.57 14.20
C LEU A 76 -6.64 -9.83 14.38
N GLN A 77 -6.92 -10.58 13.31
CA GLN A 77 -7.64 -11.86 13.36
C GLN A 77 -6.91 -12.92 14.21
N GLN A 78 -5.58 -12.87 14.23
CA GLN A 78 -4.75 -13.77 15.04
C GLN A 78 -4.59 -13.30 16.50
N GLY A 79 -5.21 -12.18 16.89
CA GLY A 79 -5.04 -11.59 18.22
C GLY A 79 -3.66 -11.00 18.47
N LYS A 80 -2.88 -10.74 17.41
CA LYS A 80 -1.57 -10.10 17.53
C LYS A 80 -1.73 -8.60 17.79
N PRO A 81 -0.80 -7.97 18.52
CA PRO A 81 -0.76 -6.51 18.63
C PRO A 81 -0.64 -5.86 17.26
N VAL A 82 -1.47 -4.86 17.00
CA VAL A 82 -1.44 -4.05 15.77
C VAL A 82 -1.53 -2.56 16.11
N THR A 83 -0.92 -1.73 15.28
CA THR A 83 -1.05 -0.26 15.40
C THR A 83 -2.50 0.15 15.24
N ALA A 84 -2.97 1.08 16.08
CA ALA A 84 -4.35 1.58 16.07
C ALA A 84 -5.41 0.44 16.14
N ALA A 85 -5.18 -0.52 17.03
CA ALA A 85 -6.13 -1.60 17.28
C ALA A 85 -7.52 -1.03 17.70
N PRO A 86 -8.63 -1.67 17.28
CA PRO A 86 -9.97 -1.29 17.75
C PRO A 86 -10.06 -1.34 19.28
N ALA A 87 -10.71 -0.35 19.89
CA ALA A 87 -10.88 -0.26 21.34
C ALA A 87 -11.83 -1.33 21.92
N GLY A 88 -12.56 -2.06 21.07
CA GLY A 88 -13.52 -3.08 21.48
C GLY A 88 -13.80 -4.08 20.36
N GLU A 89 -14.99 -4.67 20.41
CA GLU A 89 -15.46 -5.63 19.41
C GLU A 89 -15.40 -5.05 17.99
N TRP A 90 -14.95 -5.87 17.04
CA TRP A 90 -14.81 -5.48 15.64
C TRP A 90 -15.39 -6.55 14.72
N LYS A 91 -15.76 -6.13 13.51
CA LYS A 91 -16.35 -6.99 12.48
C LYS A 91 -15.69 -6.73 11.14
N VAL A 92 -15.60 -7.76 10.31
CA VAL A 92 -15.20 -7.64 8.91
C VAL A 92 -16.42 -7.94 8.06
N ILE A 93 -16.74 -7.00 7.17
CA ILE A 93 -17.92 -7.07 6.31
C ILE A 93 -17.45 -6.94 4.87
N GLU A 94 -17.89 -7.87 4.02
CA GLU A 94 -17.76 -7.76 2.58
C GLU A 94 -19.02 -7.09 2.03
N ALA A 95 -18.85 -6.03 1.25
CA ALA A 95 -19.95 -5.32 0.61
C ALA A 95 -19.90 -5.59 -0.90
N ALA A 96 -21.00 -6.12 -1.45
CA ALA A 96 -21.18 -6.39 -2.86
C ALA A 96 -22.65 -6.19 -3.25
N TRP A 97 -22.91 -6.01 -4.55
CA TRP A 97 -24.26 -5.87 -5.07
C TRP A 97 -24.95 -7.23 -5.25
N GLY A 98 -26.18 -7.35 -4.75
CA GLY A 98 -27.03 -8.54 -4.93
C GLY A 98 -26.66 -9.73 -4.05
N ALA A 99 -27.01 -10.93 -4.50
CA ALA A 99 -26.79 -12.16 -3.74
C ALA A 99 -25.29 -12.48 -3.56
N PRO A 100 -24.88 -13.11 -2.44
CA PRO A 100 -23.49 -13.46 -2.17
C PRO A 100 -23.03 -14.56 -3.13
N LYS A 101 -22.26 -14.18 -4.16
CA LYS A 101 -21.68 -15.12 -5.13
C LYS A 101 -20.28 -15.55 -4.71
N PHE A 102 -19.33 -14.62 -4.73
CA PHE A 102 -17.92 -14.91 -4.41
C PHE A 102 -17.66 -15.14 -2.94
N TYR A 103 -18.47 -14.52 -2.06
CA TYR A 103 -18.43 -14.76 -0.62
C TYR A 103 -18.47 -16.25 -0.25
N LEU A 104 -19.25 -17.04 -0.99
CA LEU A 104 -19.46 -18.46 -0.71
C LEU A 104 -18.31 -19.35 -1.21
N LEU A 105 -17.45 -18.84 -2.10
CA LEU A 105 -16.37 -19.62 -2.73
C LEU A 105 -15.04 -19.46 -1.98
N GLU A 106 -14.75 -18.27 -1.45
CA GLU A 106 -13.49 -17.98 -0.74
C GLU A 106 -13.75 -17.27 0.61
N PRO A 107 -14.41 -17.93 1.57
CA PRO A 107 -14.72 -17.30 2.84
C PRO A 107 -13.45 -17.03 3.65
N HIS A 108 -13.20 -15.75 3.97
CA HIS A 108 -12.21 -15.39 4.99
C HIS A 108 -12.76 -15.72 6.38
N PRO A 109 -11.95 -16.27 7.31
CA PRO A 109 -12.42 -16.99 8.50
C PRO A 109 -13.20 -16.17 9.55
N ARG A 110 -13.38 -14.85 9.37
CA ARG A 110 -14.15 -13.99 10.29
C ARG A 110 -15.10 -12.99 9.60
N ARG A 111 -15.53 -13.22 8.36
CA ARG A 111 -16.55 -12.37 7.71
C ARG A 111 -17.95 -12.72 8.24
N ARG A 112 -18.81 -11.72 8.47
CA ARG A 112 -20.25 -11.90 8.71
C ARG A 112 -21.05 -11.26 7.59
N LEU A 113 -22.04 -11.98 7.08
CA LEU A 113 -23.06 -11.46 6.17
C LEU A 113 -24.07 -10.62 6.97
N TYR A 114 -24.34 -9.40 6.51
CA TYR A 114 -25.51 -8.65 6.93
C TYR A 114 -26.38 -8.36 5.71
N ARG A 115 -27.62 -8.85 5.72
CA ARG A 115 -28.67 -8.57 4.73
C ARG A 115 -29.59 -7.52 5.35
N HIS A 116 -29.71 -6.35 4.73
CA HIS A 116 -30.88 -5.50 4.96
C HIS A 116 -32.07 -6.19 4.30
N GLN A 117 -33.05 -6.57 5.11
CA GLN A 117 -34.41 -6.86 4.63
C GLN A 117 -35.18 -5.55 4.53
#